data_AF-A0A4Y2RDN3-F1
#
_entry.id   AF-A0A4Y2RDN3-F1
#
_cell.length_a   1.000
_cell.length_b   1.000
_cell.length_c   1.000
_cell.angle_alpha   90.00
_cell.angle_beta   90.00
_cell.angle_gamma   90.00
#
_symmetry.space_group_name_H-M   'P 1'
#
loop_
_entity.id
_entity.type
_entity.pdbx_description
1 polymer ?
#
loop_
_entity_poly.entity_id
_entity_poly.type
_entity_poly.pdbx_seq_one_letter_code
_entity_poly.pdbx_strand_id
1 'polypeptide(L)'
;TQALAVLALTCAAKQHHEVFYLDEIKELTMELKKRQYRNGTVENPKTTALVLQALFASESEADEENFDEAKALKQILRSQKENGFFGNVANTYYALPVLLCRSLVNISSSHCQAPVIDEKEALKDLMNQVGEKWSVQFSLWIGNSRTLERTLVLSVPANSSFYRIMEFAAGVDNRFKFEYSMRNGKPYIYSISEIQDDPENGMFWFLFKTSSSDEGDLELITKSPAEVVPSNKQHLIFWYKCGSWNR
;
A
#
# COMPACT_ATOMS: atom_id res chain seq x y z
N THR A 1 -23.50 13.83 8.63
CA THR A 1 -22.73 14.82 7.83
C THR A 1 -22.04 15.83 8.73
N GLN A 2 -22.73 16.48 9.66
CA GLN A 2 -22.15 17.48 10.57
C GLN A 2 -20.97 16.99 11.43
N ALA A 3 -21.03 15.79 12.02
CA ALA A 3 -19.89 15.24 12.79
C ALA A 3 -18.61 15.09 11.95
N LEU A 4 -18.74 14.72 10.66
CA LEU A 4 -17.59 14.66 9.75
C LEU A 4 -17.08 16.07 9.40
N ALA A 5 -17.96 17.06 9.30
CA ALA A 5 -17.55 18.46 9.13
C ALA A 5 -16.74 18.94 10.34
N VAL A 6 -17.20 18.69 11.58
CA VAL A 6 -16.44 19.00 12.80
C VAL A 6 -15.05 18.36 12.78
N LEU A 7 -14.96 17.07 12.42
CA LEU A 7 -13.68 16.36 12.29
C LEU A 7 -12.75 17.03 11.24
N ALA A 8 -13.29 17.38 10.08
CA ALA A 8 -12.54 18.03 9.02
C ALA A 8 -12.04 19.43 9.42
N LEU A 9 -12.92 20.26 9.98
CA LEU A 9 -12.57 21.61 10.46
C LEU A 9 -11.53 21.55 11.59
N THR A 10 -11.68 20.59 12.50
CA THR A 10 -10.70 20.37 13.58
C THR A 10 -9.34 19.91 13.04
N CYS A 11 -9.33 19.08 11.99
CA CYS A 11 -8.10 18.68 11.32
C CYS A 11 -7.41 19.89 10.67
N ALA A 12 -8.16 20.72 9.94
CA ALA A 12 -7.65 21.95 9.33
C ALA A 12 -7.08 22.93 10.38
N ALA A 13 -7.80 23.14 11.49
CA ALA A 13 -7.37 24.00 12.58
C ALA A 13 -6.07 23.55 13.27
N LYS A 14 -5.70 22.26 13.18
CA LYS A 14 -4.44 21.72 13.72
C LYS A 14 -3.25 21.91 12.76
N GLN A 15 -3.47 22.37 11.54
CA GLN A 15 -2.38 22.61 10.58
C GLN A 15 -1.74 23.99 10.84
N HIS A 16 -0.41 24.05 10.84
CA HIS A 16 0.38 25.23 11.22
C HIS A 16 0.23 26.47 10.31
N HIS A 17 -0.59 26.44 9.26
CA HIS A 17 -0.58 27.44 8.19
C HIS A 17 -1.89 28.24 8.05
N GLU A 18 -2.93 27.94 8.84
CA GLU A 18 -4.22 28.65 8.73
C GLU A 18 -4.68 29.23 10.07
N VAL A 19 -5.09 30.50 10.06
CA VAL A 19 -5.81 31.12 11.17
C VAL A 19 -7.26 30.65 11.08
N PHE A 20 -7.63 29.68 11.92
CA PHE A 20 -8.94 29.04 11.86
C PHE A 20 -9.90 29.60 12.91
N TYR A 21 -11.14 29.88 12.52
CA TYR A 21 -12.18 30.37 13.43
C TYR A 21 -12.78 29.20 14.24
N LEU A 22 -12.34 29.06 15.49
CA LEU A 22 -12.79 27.99 16.40
C LEU A 22 -14.27 28.09 16.81
N ASP A 23 -14.91 29.25 16.59
CA ASP A 23 -16.30 29.48 17.00
C ASP A 23 -17.30 28.65 16.19
N GLU A 24 -17.03 28.41 14.91
CA GLU A 24 -17.88 27.54 14.07
C GLU A 24 -17.84 26.08 14.57
N ILE A 25 -16.67 25.60 14.99
CA ILE A 25 -16.52 24.26 15.58
C ILE A 25 -17.34 24.15 16.87
N LYS A 26 -17.32 25.18 17.73
CA LYS A 26 -18.12 25.22 18.96
C LYS A 26 -19.62 25.20 18.71
N GLU A 27 -20.10 25.94 17.72
CA GLU A 27 -21.53 25.95 17.37
C GLU A 27 -21.96 24.57 16.84
N LEU A 28 -21.18 24.01 15.93
CA LEU A 28 -21.49 22.70 15.34
C LEU A 28 -21.44 21.57 16.38
N THR A 29 -20.49 21.60 17.32
CA THR A 29 -20.40 20.61 18.40
C THR A 29 -21.58 20.73 19.36
N MET A 30 -21.98 21.94 19.74
CA MET A 30 -23.16 22.16 20.58
C MET A 30 -24.45 21.60 19.93
N GLU A 31 -24.63 21.79 18.63
CA GLU A 31 -25.76 21.24 17.88
C GLU A 31 -25.72 19.71 17.75
N LEU A 32 -24.54 19.08 17.81
CA LEU A 32 -24.43 17.62 17.90
C LEU A 32 -24.81 17.12 19.29
N LYS A 33 -24.34 17.79 20.35
CA LYS A 33 -24.61 17.42 21.74
C LYS A 33 -26.11 17.36 22.04
N LYS A 34 -26.87 18.35 21.57
CA LYS A 34 -28.34 18.44 21.69
C LYS A 34 -29.10 17.25 21.11
N ARG A 35 -28.48 16.43 20.26
CA ARG A 35 -29.13 15.28 19.59
C ARG A 35 -29.02 13.99 20.38
N GLN A 36 -28.37 13.99 21.55
CA GLN A 36 -28.29 12.80 22.38
C GLN A 36 -29.67 12.40 22.91
N TYR A 37 -30.08 11.17 22.62
CA TYR A 37 -31.27 10.59 23.22
C TYR A 37 -31.00 10.22 24.68
N ARG A 38 -32.08 10.07 25.46
CA ARG A 38 -32.01 9.66 26.88
C ARG A 38 -31.25 8.35 27.11
N ASN A 39 -31.17 7.47 26.12
CA ASN A 39 -30.44 6.21 26.22
C ASN A 39 -28.91 6.37 26.02
N GLY A 40 -28.44 7.56 25.64
CA GLY A 40 -27.03 7.89 25.37
C GLY A 40 -26.64 7.88 23.89
N THR A 41 -27.49 7.38 23.00
CA THR A 41 -27.21 7.30 21.56
C THR A 41 -27.58 8.57 20.82
N VAL A 42 -26.98 8.79 19.66
CA VAL A 42 -27.40 9.78 18.66
C VAL A 42 -27.82 9.01 17.41
N GLU A 43 -29.12 8.98 17.12
CA GLU A 43 -29.76 8.25 16.00
C GLU A 43 -29.50 6.73 15.98
N ASN A 44 -28.29 6.32 15.62
CA ASN A 44 -27.87 4.93 15.43
C ASN A 44 -26.40 4.74 15.89
N PRO A 45 -25.88 3.50 15.99
CA PRO A 45 -24.52 3.25 16.49
C PRO A 45 -23.41 3.95 15.69
N LYS A 46 -23.54 3.99 14.35
CA LYS A 46 -22.58 4.68 13.48
C LYS A 46 -22.58 6.19 13.74
N THR A 47 -23.76 6.82 13.80
CA THR A 47 -23.88 8.26 14.08
C THR A 47 -23.38 8.58 15.50
N THR A 48 -23.71 7.75 16.49
CA THR A 48 -23.23 7.88 17.87
C THR A 48 -21.70 7.85 17.93
N ALA A 49 -21.08 6.89 17.24
CA ALA A 49 -19.62 6.78 17.19
C ALA A 49 -18.99 8.00 16.50
N LEU A 50 -19.54 8.48 15.39
CA LEU A 50 -19.06 9.67 14.69
C LEU A 50 -19.16 10.94 15.56
N VAL A 51 -20.22 11.09 16.34
CA VAL A 51 -20.36 12.23 17.28
C VAL A 51 -19.29 12.15 18.36
N LEU A 52 -19.08 11.00 18.99
CA LEU A 52 -18.01 10.84 19.98
C LEU A 52 -16.64 11.17 19.40
N GLN A 53 -16.32 10.68 18.19
CA GLN A 53 -15.07 11.04 17.53
C GLN A 53 -14.94 12.55 17.29
N ALA A 54 -16.02 13.23 16.90
CA ALA A 54 -16.02 14.67 16.68
C ALA A 54 -15.72 15.42 17.99
N LEU A 55 -16.41 15.06 19.07
CA LEU A 55 -16.20 15.66 20.41
C LEU A 55 -14.77 15.43 20.92
N PHE A 56 -14.26 14.20 20.84
CA PHE A 56 -12.87 13.87 21.21
C PHE A 56 -11.82 14.63 20.40
N ALA A 57 -12.16 15.06 19.19
CA ALA A 57 -11.23 15.81 18.35
C ALA A 57 -11.22 17.30 18.69
N SER A 58 -12.40 17.88 18.93
CA SER A 58 -12.63 19.33 19.03
C SER A 58 -12.55 19.89 20.45
N GLU A 59 -12.79 19.07 21.47
CA GLU A 59 -12.88 19.51 22.86
C GLU A 59 -11.66 19.09 23.67
N SER A 60 -11.23 19.94 24.59
CA SER A 60 -10.11 19.66 25.48
C SER A 60 -10.53 18.88 26.73
N GLU A 61 -11.79 19.02 27.14
CA GLU A 61 -12.37 18.40 28.34
C GLU A 61 -13.80 17.95 28.02
N ALA A 62 -14.27 16.92 28.73
CA ALA A 62 -15.62 16.39 28.56
C ALA A 62 -16.66 17.36 29.15
N ASP A 63 -17.69 17.67 28.35
CA ASP A 63 -18.82 18.51 28.76
C ASP A 63 -20.00 17.64 29.21
N GLU A 64 -19.87 17.09 30.42
CA GLU A 64 -20.84 16.16 31.01
C GLU A 64 -22.23 16.78 31.22
N GLU A 65 -22.33 18.12 31.26
CA GLU A 65 -23.61 18.82 31.41
C GLU A 65 -24.46 18.75 30.14
N ASN A 66 -23.83 18.79 28.97
CA ASN A 66 -24.51 18.83 27.68
C ASN A 66 -24.49 17.49 26.93
N PHE A 67 -23.57 16.58 27.26
CA PHE A 67 -23.48 15.27 26.61
C PHE A 67 -22.88 14.19 27.53
N ASP A 68 -23.62 13.10 27.73
CA ASP A 68 -23.18 11.97 28.54
C ASP A 68 -22.33 11.02 27.69
N GLU A 69 -21.03 11.31 27.55
CA GLU A 69 -20.07 10.52 26.77
C GLU A 69 -19.97 9.08 27.27
N ALA A 70 -19.95 8.90 28.59
CA ALA A 70 -19.83 7.58 29.22
C ALA A 70 -21.01 6.68 28.86
N LYS A 71 -22.23 7.23 28.86
CA LYS A 71 -23.43 6.51 28.45
C LYS A 71 -23.43 6.21 26.95
N ALA A 72 -22.99 7.15 26.12
CA ALA A 72 -22.84 6.91 24.68
C ALA A 72 -21.85 5.78 24.39
N LEU A 73 -20.68 5.80 25.03
CA LEU A 73 -19.66 4.75 24.92
C LEU A 73 -20.18 3.39 25.39
N LYS A 74 -20.92 3.37 26.51
CA LYS A 74 -21.57 2.15 27.02
C LYS A 74 -22.57 1.57 26.02
N GLN A 75 -23.30 2.41 25.28
CA GLN A 75 -24.22 1.93 24.24
C GLN A 75 -23.49 1.38 23.01
N ILE A 76 -22.36 2.00 22.62
CA ILE A 76 -21.49 1.43 21.59
C ILE A 76 -21.03 0.04 22.02
N LEU A 77 -20.45 -0.12 23.21
CA LEU A 77 -20.00 -1.41 23.73
C LEU A 77 -21.11 -2.46 23.78
N ARG A 78 -22.32 -2.08 24.21
CA ARG A 78 -23.50 -2.97 24.20
C ARG A 78 -23.92 -3.44 22.81
N SER A 79 -23.57 -2.69 21.76
CA SER A 79 -23.86 -3.08 20.38
C SER A 79 -22.83 -4.05 19.79
N GLN A 80 -21.73 -4.32 20.50
CA GLN A 80 -20.71 -5.29 20.09
C GLN A 80 -21.27 -6.71 20.16
N LYS A 81 -21.02 -7.51 19.12
CA LYS A 81 -21.36 -8.94 19.08
C LYS A 81 -20.26 -9.78 19.73
N GLU A 82 -20.54 -11.06 20.02
CA GLU A 82 -19.62 -11.96 20.73
C GLU A 82 -18.25 -12.12 20.05
N ASN A 83 -18.22 -12.11 18.72
CA ASN A 83 -17.02 -12.13 17.87
C ASN A 83 -16.41 -10.73 17.64
N GLY A 84 -16.83 -9.72 18.40
CA GLY A 84 -16.20 -8.40 18.43
C GLY A 84 -16.66 -7.39 17.37
N PHE A 85 -17.42 -7.81 16.34
CA PHE A 85 -17.93 -6.89 15.30
C PHE A 85 -19.18 -6.13 15.74
N PHE A 86 -19.45 -4.98 15.09
CA PHE A 86 -20.58 -4.09 15.41
C PHE A 86 -21.73 -4.19 14.40
N GLY A 87 -22.03 -5.41 13.93
CA GLY A 87 -23.11 -5.70 12.98
C GLY A 87 -22.71 -5.56 11.51
N ASN A 88 -21.84 -4.61 11.15
CA ASN A 88 -21.29 -4.49 9.80
C ASN A 88 -19.91 -3.80 9.81
N VAL A 89 -19.23 -3.78 8.66
CA VAL A 89 -17.89 -3.20 8.51
C VAL A 89 -17.88 -1.71 8.84
N ALA A 90 -18.86 -0.94 8.36
CA ALA A 90 -18.90 0.50 8.59
C ALA A 90 -19.07 0.86 10.08
N ASN A 91 -19.97 0.18 10.79
CA ASN A 91 -20.16 0.37 12.22
C ASN A 91 -18.90 0.02 12.99
N THR A 92 -18.25 -1.10 12.62
CA THR A 92 -17.00 -1.54 13.25
C THR A 92 -15.89 -0.50 13.03
N TYR A 93 -15.75 -0.02 11.79
CA TYR A 93 -14.78 1.02 11.42
C TYR A 93 -14.94 2.30 12.24
N TYR A 94 -16.17 2.80 12.42
CA TYR A 94 -16.39 4.02 13.19
C TYR A 94 -16.39 3.81 14.71
N ALA A 95 -16.72 2.62 15.21
CA ALA A 95 -16.70 2.32 16.63
C ALA A 95 -15.28 2.16 17.18
N LEU A 96 -14.37 1.54 16.42
CA LEU A 96 -13.02 1.20 16.90
C LEU A 96 -12.21 2.41 17.44
N PRO A 97 -12.11 3.56 16.74
CA PRO A 97 -11.39 4.71 17.28
C PRO A 97 -11.97 5.19 18.62
N VAL A 98 -13.29 5.19 18.74
CA VAL A 98 -14.01 5.66 19.94
C VAL A 98 -13.65 4.81 21.17
N LEU A 99 -13.49 3.50 21.00
CA LEU A 99 -13.10 2.61 22.11
C LEU A 99 -11.69 2.89 22.65
N LEU A 100 -10.86 3.57 21.87
CA LEU A 100 -9.52 4.02 22.25
C LEU A 100 -9.50 5.52 22.60
N CYS A 101 -10.67 6.16 22.72
CA CYS A 101 -10.80 7.62 22.87
C CYS A 101 -10.03 8.38 21.79
N ARG A 102 -10.07 7.87 20.56
CA ARG A 102 -9.45 8.45 19.36
C ARG A 102 -10.52 8.85 18.36
N SER A 103 -10.10 9.69 17.41
CA SER A 103 -10.87 10.10 16.24
C SER A 103 -10.07 9.93 14.96
N LEU A 104 -10.74 10.09 13.82
CA LEU A 104 -10.06 10.15 12.52
C LEU A 104 -9.03 11.29 12.43
N VAL A 105 -9.13 12.34 13.25
CA VAL A 105 -8.14 13.44 13.29
C VAL A 105 -6.80 12.97 13.86
N ASN A 106 -6.76 11.83 14.56
CA ASN A 106 -5.51 11.25 15.06
C ASN A 106 -4.74 10.45 13.99
N ILE A 107 -5.26 10.29 12.77
CA ILE A 107 -4.55 9.58 11.70
C ILE A 107 -3.39 10.45 11.22
N SER A 108 -2.17 9.91 11.32
CA SER A 108 -0.94 10.57 10.87
C SER A 108 0.04 9.55 10.33
N SER A 109 0.80 9.92 9.29
CA SER A 109 1.88 9.09 8.75
C SER A 109 2.99 8.79 9.76
N SER A 110 3.12 9.62 10.80
CA SER A 110 4.05 9.39 11.91
C SER A 110 3.70 8.17 12.78
N HIS A 111 2.47 7.66 12.70
CA HIS A 111 2.05 6.44 13.41
C HIS A 111 2.38 5.16 12.64
N CYS A 112 2.76 5.27 11.36
CA CYS A 112 3.21 4.14 10.58
C CYS A 112 4.67 3.86 10.94
N GLN A 113 4.94 2.69 11.53
CA GLN A 113 6.26 2.10 11.38
C GLN A 113 6.45 1.79 9.89
N ALA A 114 7.62 2.11 9.34
CA ALA A 114 7.98 1.60 8.01
C ALA A 114 7.71 0.09 8.05
N PRO A 115 6.86 -0.45 7.16
CA PRO A 115 6.50 -1.84 7.25
C PRO A 115 7.80 -2.65 7.12
N VAL A 116 8.10 -3.47 8.12
CA VAL A 116 9.05 -4.57 7.96
C VAL A 116 8.27 -5.59 7.14
N ILE A 117 8.23 -5.37 5.82
CA ILE A 117 7.64 -6.31 4.90
C ILE A 117 8.55 -7.53 4.95
N ASP A 118 8.09 -8.63 5.52
CA ASP A 118 8.67 -9.92 5.16
C ASP A 118 8.33 -10.11 3.68
N GLU A 119 9.31 -9.84 2.81
CA GLU A 119 9.18 -9.90 1.36
C GLU A 119 8.54 -11.22 0.93
N LYS A 120 8.75 -12.30 1.69
CA LYS A 120 8.18 -13.63 1.44
C LYS A 120 6.69 -13.73 1.73
N GLU A 121 6.18 -13.01 2.73
CA GLU A 121 4.75 -13.01 3.08
C GLU A 121 3.94 -12.18 2.09
N ALA A 122 4.44 -10.99 1.72
CA ALA A 122 3.86 -10.18 0.65
C ALA A 122 3.87 -10.92 -0.70
N LEU A 123 4.89 -11.75 -0.94
CA LEU A 123 4.95 -12.63 -2.11
C LEU A 123 3.88 -13.73 -2.08
N LYS A 124 3.68 -14.37 -0.93
CA LYS A 124 2.66 -15.41 -0.74
C LYS A 124 1.26 -14.86 -0.97
N ASP A 125 0.98 -13.67 -0.46
CA ASP A 125 -0.31 -13.01 -0.68
C ASP A 125 -0.53 -12.70 -2.16
N LEU A 126 0.53 -12.29 -2.88
CA LEU A 126 0.47 -12.10 -4.34
C LEU A 126 0.18 -13.42 -5.09
N MET A 127 0.77 -14.54 -4.66
CA MET A 127 0.48 -15.87 -5.23
C MET A 127 -0.96 -16.32 -4.99
N ASN A 128 -1.54 -15.93 -3.86
CA ASN A 128 -2.88 -16.31 -3.44
C ASN A 128 -3.96 -15.36 -3.99
N GLN A 129 -3.60 -14.30 -4.70
CA GLN A 129 -4.58 -13.42 -5.33
C GLN A 129 -5.47 -14.19 -6.31
N VAL A 130 -6.77 -13.96 -6.17
CA VAL A 130 -7.83 -14.50 -7.03
C VAL A 130 -7.91 -13.63 -8.29
N GLY A 131 -7.75 -14.23 -9.48
CA GLY A 131 -7.79 -13.52 -10.75
C GLY A 131 -7.13 -14.29 -11.90
N GLU A 132 -7.11 -13.68 -13.08
CA GLU A 132 -6.39 -14.22 -14.24
C GLU A 132 -4.88 -14.23 -13.97
N LYS A 133 -4.22 -15.34 -14.27
CA LYS A 133 -2.77 -15.50 -14.14
C LYS A 133 -2.13 -15.74 -15.48
N TRP A 134 -0.99 -15.09 -15.72
CA TRP A 134 -0.16 -15.30 -16.91
C TRP A 134 1.07 -16.13 -16.54
N SER A 135 1.48 -16.98 -17.49
CA SER A 135 2.72 -17.75 -17.40
C SER A 135 3.81 -16.94 -18.07
N VAL A 136 4.88 -16.57 -17.37
CA VAL A 136 6.00 -15.80 -17.92
C VAL A 136 7.28 -16.59 -17.73
N GLN A 137 8.11 -16.66 -18.77
CA GLN A 137 9.43 -17.26 -18.67
C GLN A 137 10.45 -16.15 -18.41
N PHE A 138 11.23 -16.30 -17.35
CA PHE A 138 12.31 -15.38 -17.00
C PHE A 138 13.63 -16.15 -17.00
N SER A 139 14.61 -15.69 -17.79
CA SER A 139 15.94 -16.28 -17.83
C SER A 139 17.07 -15.32 -17.51
N LEU A 140 18.12 -15.85 -16.90
CA LEU A 140 19.40 -15.20 -16.70
C LEU A 140 20.44 -15.88 -17.59
N TRP A 141 21.07 -15.09 -18.44
CA TRP A 141 22.18 -15.53 -19.29
C TRP A 141 23.44 -14.79 -18.91
N ILE A 142 24.56 -15.50 -18.80
CA ILE A 142 25.84 -14.94 -18.42
C ILE A 142 26.88 -15.26 -19.49
N GLY A 143 27.69 -14.27 -19.84
CA GLY A 143 28.77 -14.38 -20.81
C GLY A 143 28.31 -14.16 -22.26
N ASN A 144 29.25 -13.73 -23.12
CA ASN A 144 28.98 -13.43 -24.52
C ASN A 144 28.48 -14.64 -25.33
N SER A 145 28.87 -15.84 -24.92
CA SER A 145 28.47 -17.11 -25.53
C SER A 145 27.41 -17.87 -24.72
N ARG A 146 26.70 -17.20 -23.80
CA ARG A 146 25.70 -17.80 -22.91
C ARG A 146 26.27 -18.99 -22.11
N THR A 147 27.42 -18.78 -21.49
CA THR A 147 28.16 -19.83 -20.74
C THR A 147 27.37 -20.38 -19.56
N LEU A 148 26.42 -19.61 -19.04
CA LEU A 148 25.46 -20.08 -18.05
C LEU A 148 24.07 -19.55 -18.39
N GLU A 149 23.10 -20.46 -18.46
CA GLU A 149 21.69 -20.14 -18.63
C GLU A 149 20.89 -20.70 -17.46
N ARG A 150 20.00 -19.87 -16.90
CA ARG A 150 19.04 -20.28 -15.88
C ARG A 150 17.67 -19.76 -16.27
N THR A 151 16.65 -20.58 -16.13
CA THR A 151 15.29 -20.25 -16.53
C THR A 151 14.31 -20.63 -15.44
N LEU A 152 13.40 -19.70 -15.15
CA LEU A 152 12.22 -19.93 -14.33
C LEU A 152 10.96 -19.68 -15.15
N VAL A 153 9.96 -20.51 -14.92
CA VAL A 153 8.59 -20.30 -15.42
C VAL A 153 7.74 -19.90 -14.22
N LEU A 154 7.17 -18.71 -14.29
CA LEU A 154 6.46 -18.07 -13.18
C LEU A 154 4.99 -17.90 -13.56
N SER A 155 4.09 -18.26 -12.64
CA SER A 155 2.66 -17.95 -12.75
C SER A 155 2.36 -16.72 -11.91
N VAL A 156 2.05 -15.61 -12.58
CA VAL A 156 1.91 -14.28 -11.95
C VAL A 156 0.55 -13.65 -12.30
N PRO A 157 0.03 -12.72 -11.49
CA PRO A 157 -1.19 -11.99 -11.86
C PRO A 157 -1.05 -11.32 -13.23
N ALA A 158 -2.11 -11.37 -14.05
CA ALA A 158 -2.13 -10.74 -15.36
C ALA A 158 -1.79 -9.25 -15.28
N ASN A 159 -1.12 -8.73 -16.30
CA ASN A 159 -0.67 -7.32 -16.38
C ASN A 159 0.34 -6.88 -15.30
N SER A 160 1.02 -7.82 -14.62
CA SER A 160 2.11 -7.47 -13.70
C SER A 160 3.30 -6.85 -14.45
N SER A 161 3.92 -5.82 -13.88
CA SER A 161 5.17 -5.28 -14.43
C SER A 161 6.32 -6.28 -14.28
N PHE A 162 7.31 -6.20 -15.15
CA PHE A 162 8.44 -7.11 -15.12
C PHE A 162 9.28 -6.93 -13.86
N TYR A 163 9.42 -5.71 -13.35
CA TYR A 163 10.03 -5.46 -12.05
C TYR A 163 9.38 -6.30 -10.93
N ARG A 164 8.05 -6.35 -10.88
CA ARG A 164 7.33 -7.16 -9.88
C ARG A 164 7.50 -8.66 -10.10
N ILE A 165 7.66 -9.09 -11.35
CA ILE A 165 8.00 -10.48 -11.70
C ILE A 165 9.41 -10.83 -11.24
N MET A 166 10.35 -9.88 -11.28
CA MET A 166 11.71 -10.09 -10.73
C MET A 166 11.69 -10.24 -9.21
N GLU A 167 10.94 -9.40 -8.50
CA GLU A 167 10.74 -9.54 -7.04
C GLU A 167 10.17 -10.94 -6.72
N PHE A 168 9.21 -11.40 -7.53
CA PHE A 168 8.68 -12.75 -7.44
C PHE A 168 9.74 -13.83 -7.65
N ALA A 169 10.53 -13.71 -8.71
CA ALA A 169 11.60 -14.66 -9.03
C ALA A 169 12.64 -14.75 -7.90
N ALA A 170 13.04 -13.61 -7.34
CA ALA A 170 14.00 -13.51 -6.25
C ALA A 170 13.53 -14.19 -4.95
N GLY A 171 12.23 -14.16 -4.68
CA GLY A 171 11.64 -14.85 -3.53
C GLY A 171 11.49 -16.37 -3.73
N VAL A 172 11.38 -16.82 -4.98
CA VAL A 172 11.29 -18.26 -5.35
C VAL A 172 12.68 -18.91 -5.42
N ASP A 173 13.65 -18.22 -6.02
CA ASP A 173 15.01 -18.70 -6.20
C ASP A 173 16.01 -17.58 -5.90
N ASN A 174 16.85 -17.78 -4.88
CA ASN A 174 17.84 -16.80 -4.45
C ASN A 174 18.80 -16.38 -5.57
N ARG A 175 18.97 -17.21 -6.61
CA ARG A 175 19.81 -16.92 -7.79
C ARG A 175 19.24 -15.80 -8.65
N PHE A 176 17.98 -15.40 -8.44
CA PHE A 176 17.33 -14.29 -9.13
C PHE A 176 17.26 -13.04 -8.26
N LYS A 177 17.86 -13.04 -7.06
CA LYS A 177 18.03 -11.82 -6.27
C LYS A 177 18.79 -10.78 -7.06
N PHE A 178 18.34 -9.54 -6.95
CA PHE A 178 18.87 -8.42 -7.70
C PHE A 178 18.99 -7.18 -6.81
N GLU A 179 19.87 -6.27 -7.21
CA GLU A 179 20.02 -4.95 -6.61
C GLU A 179 19.74 -3.89 -7.65
N TYR A 180 19.20 -2.76 -7.22
CA TYR A 180 18.79 -1.68 -8.09
C TYR A 180 19.06 -0.31 -7.48
N SER A 181 19.21 0.68 -8.35
CA SER A 181 19.30 2.09 -7.97
C SER A 181 18.15 2.86 -8.58
N MET A 182 17.71 3.93 -7.93
CA MET A 182 16.64 4.79 -8.46
C MET A 182 17.24 5.86 -9.37
N ARG A 183 16.81 5.89 -10.63
CA ARG A 183 17.19 6.91 -11.62
C ARG A 183 15.92 7.55 -12.18
N ASN A 184 15.74 8.86 -11.96
CA ASN A 184 14.54 9.60 -12.36
C ASN A 184 13.23 8.93 -11.91
N GLY A 185 13.21 8.42 -10.67
CA GLY A 185 12.05 7.73 -10.09
C GLY A 185 11.80 6.30 -10.62
N LYS A 186 12.70 5.74 -11.44
CA LYS A 186 12.58 4.38 -11.99
C LYS A 186 13.74 3.48 -11.54
N PRO A 187 13.49 2.19 -11.29
CA PRO A 187 14.54 1.26 -10.93
C PRO A 187 15.44 0.93 -12.14
N TYR A 188 16.74 1.09 -11.94
CA TYR A 188 17.81 0.57 -12.80
C TYR A 188 18.47 -0.60 -12.09
N ILE A 189 18.36 -1.79 -12.68
CA ILE A 189 18.94 -3.02 -12.13
C ILE A 189 20.41 -3.05 -12.52
N TYR A 190 21.30 -3.11 -11.53
CA TYR A 190 22.75 -3.13 -11.74
C TYR A 190 23.41 -4.41 -11.24
N SER A 191 22.68 -5.28 -10.54
CA SER A 191 23.20 -6.53 -9.98
C SER A 191 22.13 -7.61 -10.04
N ILE A 192 22.48 -8.81 -10.48
CA ILE A 192 21.63 -9.99 -10.39
C ILE A 192 22.50 -11.19 -10.04
N SER A 193 22.06 -12.04 -9.11
CA SER A 193 22.84 -13.19 -8.62
C SER A 193 24.22 -12.78 -8.09
N GLU A 194 24.33 -11.62 -7.45
CA GLU A 194 25.58 -11.04 -6.92
C GLU A 194 26.59 -10.64 -8.01
N ILE A 195 26.23 -10.73 -9.29
CA ILE A 195 27.06 -10.25 -10.41
C ILE A 195 26.62 -8.82 -10.72
N GLN A 196 27.50 -7.86 -10.46
CA GLN A 196 27.27 -6.45 -10.74
C GLN A 196 27.68 -6.08 -12.17
N ASP A 197 27.08 -5.01 -12.69
CA ASP A 197 27.62 -4.29 -13.84
C ASP A 197 29.09 -3.96 -13.59
N ASP A 198 29.93 -4.17 -14.60
CA ASP A 198 31.37 -3.95 -14.56
C ASP A 198 31.77 -3.03 -15.73
N PRO A 199 31.74 -1.70 -15.51
CA PRO A 199 32.10 -0.73 -16.53
C PRO A 199 33.55 -0.83 -16.98
N GLU A 200 34.48 -1.29 -16.13
CA GLU A 200 35.91 -1.40 -16.46
C GLU A 200 36.14 -2.48 -17.51
N ASN A 201 35.41 -3.60 -17.40
CA ASN A 201 35.44 -4.69 -18.37
C ASN A 201 34.35 -4.57 -19.45
N GLY A 202 33.55 -3.51 -19.43
CA GLY A 202 32.47 -3.25 -20.39
C GLY A 202 31.33 -4.26 -20.34
N MET A 203 31.09 -4.88 -19.18
CA MET A 203 30.09 -5.93 -18.98
C MET A 203 28.87 -5.38 -18.26
N PHE A 204 27.67 -5.57 -18.81
CA PHE A 204 26.44 -5.02 -18.25
C PHE A 204 25.28 -5.99 -18.36
N TRP A 205 24.28 -5.81 -17.50
CA TRP A 205 22.98 -6.47 -17.59
C TRP A 205 22.07 -5.79 -18.62
N PHE A 206 21.69 -6.55 -19.65
CA PHE A 206 20.76 -6.10 -20.68
C PHE A 206 19.46 -6.89 -20.62
N LEU A 207 18.32 -6.21 -20.74
CA LEU A 207 17.01 -6.84 -20.78
C LEU A 207 16.57 -7.08 -22.23
N PHE A 208 16.18 -8.32 -22.52
CA PHE A 208 15.62 -8.73 -23.81
C PHE A 208 14.26 -9.38 -23.64
N LYS A 209 13.49 -9.41 -24.72
CA LYS A 209 12.35 -10.31 -24.89
C LYS A 209 12.50 -11.10 -26.19
N THR A 210 11.92 -12.30 -26.23
CA THR A 210 11.79 -13.06 -27.49
C THR A 210 10.82 -12.36 -28.43
N SER A 211 11.19 -12.23 -29.70
CA SER A 211 10.28 -11.77 -30.75
C SER A 211 9.18 -12.81 -30.98
N SER A 212 8.00 -12.37 -31.40
CA SER A 212 6.91 -13.24 -31.83
C SER A 212 7.14 -13.89 -33.19
N SER A 213 8.18 -13.47 -33.93
CA SER A 213 8.34 -13.77 -35.36
C SER A 213 9.30 -14.91 -35.71
N ASP A 214 10.02 -15.52 -34.77
CA ASP A 214 10.68 -16.84 -34.89
C ASP A 214 11.43 -17.14 -33.58
N GLU A 215 11.58 -18.42 -33.22
CA GLU A 215 12.37 -18.89 -32.07
C GLU A 215 13.87 -18.57 -32.26
N GLY A 216 14.28 -17.34 -31.99
CA GLY A 216 15.70 -16.97 -32.05
C GLY A 216 16.00 -15.48 -31.96
N ASP A 217 15.09 -14.62 -32.40
CA ASP A 217 15.31 -13.18 -32.41
C ASP A 217 14.99 -12.53 -31.07
N LEU A 218 15.96 -11.78 -30.54
CA LEU A 218 15.87 -11.08 -29.26
C LEU A 218 15.77 -9.58 -29.48
N GLU A 219 14.69 -8.99 -28.95
CA GLU A 219 14.50 -7.54 -28.96
C GLU A 219 15.07 -6.94 -27.66
N LEU A 220 16.02 -6.01 -27.79
CA LEU A 220 16.56 -5.27 -26.65
C LEU A 220 15.52 -4.31 -26.09
N ILE A 221 15.26 -4.41 -24.80
CA ILE A 221 14.39 -3.51 -24.06
C ILE A 221 15.25 -2.48 -23.35
N THR A 222 15.02 -1.20 -23.66
CA THR A 222 15.75 -0.09 -23.03
C THR A 222 14.94 0.69 -22.01
N LYS A 223 13.72 0.23 -21.72
CA LYS A 223 12.86 0.80 -20.68
C LYS A 223 13.18 0.17 -19.33
N SER A 224 12.84 0.85 -18.24
CA SER A 224 12.95 0.26 -16.91
C SER A 224 12.05 -0.98 -16.80
N PRO A 225 12.46 -2.05 -16.09
CA PRO A 225 11.60 -3.21 -15.83
C PRO A 225 10.23 -2.85 -15.22
N ALA A 226 10.12 -1.72 -14.52
CA ALA A 226 8.85 -1.25 -13.96
C ALA A 226 7.83 -0.82 -15.03
N GLU A 227 8.30 -0.49 -16.24
CA GLU A 227 7.46 -0.03 -17.37
C GLU A 227 7.20 -1.13 -18.41
N VAL A 228 7.77 -2.31 -18.19
CA VAL A 228 7.62 -3.45 -19.09
C VAL A 228 6.50 -4.32 -18.52
N VAL A 229 5.44 -4.54 -19.31
CA VAL A 229 4.38 -5.48 -18.97
C VAL A 229 4.42 -6.61 -19.99
N PRO A 230 4.87 -7.83 -19.61
CA PRO A 230 4.93 -8.94 -20.54
C PRO A 230 3.54 -9.52 -20.83
N SER A 231 3.37 -10.04 -22.04
CA SER A 231 2.19 -10.82 -22.41
C SER A 231 2.24 -12.24 -21.84
N ASN A 232 1.11 -12.95 -21.86
CA ASN A 232 1.08 -14.36 -21.46
C ASN A 232 2.00 -15.20 -22.36
N LYS A 233 2.79 -16.08 -21.73
CA LYS A 233 3.84 -16.92 -22.32
C LYS A 233 5.04 -16.16 -22.89
N GLN A 234 5.18 -14.87 -22.62
CA GLN A 234 6.34 -14.11 -23.04
C GLN A 234 7.61 -14.61 -22.32
N HIS A 235 8.72 -14.66 -23.05
CA HIS A 235 10.04 -14.94 -22.49
C HIS A 235 10.87 -13.66 -22.41
N LEU A 236 11.29 -13.33 -21.20
CA LEU A 236 12.15 -12.20 -20.86
C LEU A 236 13.49 -12.72 -20.35
N ILE A 237 14.56 -12.05 -20.77
CA ILE A 237 15.92 -12.51 -20.53
C ILE A 237 16.74 -11.32 -20.02
N PHE A 238 17.33 -11.46 -18.84
CA PHE A 238 18.46 -10.62 -18.45
C PHE A 238 19.75 -11.29 -18.88
N TRP A 239 20.54 -10.61 -19.71
CA TRP A 239 21.78 -11.12 -20.27
C TRP A 239 22.96 -10.25 -19.84
N TYR A 240 23.85 -10.82 -19.03
CA TYR A 240 25.13 -10.23 -18.66
C TYR A 240 26.17 -10.49 -19.75
N LYS A 241 26.52 -9.44 -20.50
CA LYS A 241 27.46 -9.55 -21.63
C LYS A 241 28.21 -8.25 -21.87
N CYS A 242 29.21 -8.33 -22.73
CA CYS A 242 29.95 -7.15 -23.19
C CYS A 242 29.03 -6.26 -24.02
N GLY A 243 29.06 -4.95 -23.75
CA GLY A 243 28.30 -3.96 -24.49
C GLY A 243 28.83 -2.56 -24.28
N SER A 244 28.70 -1.69 -25.29
CA SER A 244 29.08 -0.29 -25.18
C SER A 244 28.04 0.48 -24.37
N TRP A 245 28.49 1.18 -23.33
CA TRP A 245 27.68 2.13 -22.54
C TRP A 245 27.50 3.45 -23.31
N ASN A 246 26.81 3.41 -24.46
CA ASN A 246 26.49 4.60 -25.23
C ASN A 246 24.97 4.80 -25.28
N ARG A 247 24.42 5.49 -24.28
CA ARG A 247 23.16 6.25 -24.37
C ARG A 247 23.19 7.46 -23.47
#